data_AF-A0A3S9TMU6-F1
#
_entry.id   AF-A0A3S9TMU6-F1
#
_cell.length_a   1.000
_cell.length_b   1.000
_cell.length_c   1.000
_cell.angle_alpha   90.00
_cell.angle_beta   90.00
_cell.angle_gamma   90.00
#
_symmetry.space_group_name_H-M   'P 1'
#
loop_
_entity.id
_entity.type
_entity.pdbx_description
1 polymer ?
#
loop_
_entity_poly.entity_id
_entity_poly.type
_entity_poly.pdbx_seq_one_letter_code
_entity_poly.pdbx_strand_id
1 'polypeptide(L)'
;MRELNLKAPAAKAQVTGEIDLVKNELDLSARITPAVGSTLPAIAAISGVATPLAGLAAYALMKIVPIVNEDLVTYRYEVTGTFQDPKIKDKGLNLEPLNLEQPSKGKTNSILDME
;
A
#
# COMPACT_ATOMS: atom_id res chain seq x y z
N MET A 1 18.33 -2.95 16.77
CA MET A 1 16.86 -3.02 16.98
C MET A 1 16.33 -4.18 16.15
N ARG A 2 15.50 -5.05 16.72
CA ARG A 2 14.92 -6.19 15.98
C ARG A 2 13.57 -5.76 15.41
N GLU A 3 13.34 -6.09 14.15
CA GLU A 3 12.05 -5.94 13.49
C GLU A 3 11.33 -7.29 13.47
N LEU A 4 10.01 -7.23 13.60
CA LEU A 4 9.13 -8.38 13.50
C LEU A 4 8.40 -8.30 12.16
N ASN A 5 8.65 -9.27 11.29
CA ASN A 5 8.02 -9.36 9.97
C ASN A 5 7.02 -10.53 9.94
N LEU A 6 5.75 -10.25 9.69
CA LEU A 6 4.69 -11.26 9.51
C LEU A 6 4.24 -11.25 8.05
N LYS A 7 4.09 -12.44 7.48
CA LYS A 7 3.55 -12.65 6.13
C LYS A 7 2.31 -13.52 6.21
N ALA A 8 1.20 -13.02 5.68
CA ALA A 8 -0.05 -13.75 5.52
C ALA A 8 -0.58 -13.56 4.09
N PRO A 9 -1.48 -14.44 3.61
CA PRO A 9 -2.05 -14.31 2.26
C PRO A 9 -2.77 -12.97 2.04
N ALA A 10 -3.39 -12.42 3.09
CA ALA A 10 -4.16 -11.19 3.02
C ALA A 10 -3.33 -9.92 3.23
N ALA A 11 -2.17 -10.00 3.88
CA ALA A 11 -1.35 -8.85 4.23
C ALA A 11 0.07 -9.22 4.67
N LYS A 12 0.99 -8.27 4.53
CA LYS A 12 2.31 -8.26 5.17
C LYS A 12 2.27 -7.25 6.33
N ALA A 13 2.90 -7.57 7.45
CA ALA A 13 3.03 -6.64 8.57
C ALA A 13 4.50 -6.53 9.00
N GLN A 14 4.99 -5.31 9.18
CA GLN A 14 6.28 -5.03 9.79
C GLN A 14 6.06 -4.25 11.09
N VAL A 15 6.59 -4.76 12.20
CA VAL A 15 6.48 -4.14 13.51
C VAL A 15 7.88 -3.86 14.05
N THR A 16 8.09 -2.64 14.52
CA THR A 16 9.34 -2.16 15.10
C THR A 16 9.05 -1.43 16.40
N GLY A 17 9.98 -1.43 17.34
CA GLY A 17 9.84 -0.71 18.61
C GLY A 17 10.33 -1.56 19.77
N GLU A 18 9.83 -1.24 20.96
CA GLU A 18 10.24 -1.85 22.21
C GLU A 18 9.06 -2.46 22.96
N ILE A 19 9.34 -3.56 23.63
CA ILE A 19 8.41 -4.28 24.50
C ILE A 19 9.14 -4.53 25.81
N ASP A 20 8.68 -3.90 26.89
CA ASP A 20 9.15 -4.20 28.24
C ASP A 20 8.18 -5.21 28.87
N LEU A 21 8.57 -6.49 28.86
CA LEU A 21 7.78 -7.58 29.43
C LEU A 21 7.68 -7.52 30.96
N VAL A 22 8.65 -6.90 31.62
CA VAL A 22 8.67 -6.77 33.09
C VAL A 22 7.71 -5.67 33.52
N LYS A 23 7.73 -4.54 32.82
CA LYS A 23 6.83 -3.41 33.08
C LYS A 23 5.49 -3.52 32.36
N ASN A 24 5.33 -4.52 31.51
CA ASN A 24 4.13 -4.73 30.70
C ASN A 24 3.83 -3.52 29.79
N GLU A 25 4.87 -2.90 29.24
CA GLU A 25 4.78 -1.69 28.41
C GLU A 25 5.11 -1.98 26.94
N LEU A 26 4.35 -1.32 26.07
CA LEU A 26 4.44 -1.39 24.61
C LEU A 26 4.76 0.00 24.08
N ASP A 27 5.73 0.08 23.17
CA ASP A 27 5.96 1.24 22.30
C ASP A 27 6.35 0.73 20.91
N LEU A 28 5.35 0.55 20.06
CA LEU A 28 5.48 -0.13 18.78
C LEU A 28 4.96 0.72 17.63
N SER A 29 5.70 0.71 16.53
CA SER A 29 5.28 1.20 15.22
C SER A 29 5.01 0.01 14.30
N ALA A 30 3.78 -0.10 13.81
CA ALA A 30 3.34 -1.17 12.90
C ALA A 30 3.03 -0.60 11.51
N ARG A 31 3.55 -1.25 10.48
CA ARG A 31 3.26 -1.02 9.06
C ARG A 31 2.53 -2.23 8.51
N ILE A 32 1.30 -2.04 8.02
CA ILE A 32 0.44 -3.09 7.50
C ILE A 32 0.18 -2.85 6.02
N THR A 33 0.64 -3.76 5.17
CA THR A 33 0.50 -3.71 3.72
C THR A 33 -0.49 -4.79 3.28
N PRO A 34 -1.75 -4.46 2.92
CA PRO A 34 -2.71 -5.41 2.41
C PRO A 34 -2.30 -5.94 1.04
N ALA A 35 -2.68 -7.17 0.70
CA ALA A 35 -2.53 -7.66 -0.66
C ALA A 35 -3.38 -6.80 -1.63
N VAL A 36 -2.73 -6.21 -2.64
CA VAL A 36 -3.31 -5.20 -3.57
C VAL A 36 -4.43 -5.67 -4.49
N GLY A 37 -4.80 -6.95 -4.45
CA GLY A 37 -5.83 -7.51 -5.33
C GLY A 37 -7.25 -6.97 -5.08
N SER A 38 -7.55 -6.38 -3.92
CA SER A 38 -8.95 -6.16 -3.50
C SER A 38 -9.34 -4.73 -3.09
N THR A 39 -8.40 -3.78 -2.94
CA THR A 39 -8.71 -2.53 -2.22
C THR A 39 -8.62 -1.24 -3.05
N LEU A 40 -7.85 -1.18 -4.14
CA LEU A 40 -7.71 0.07 -4.90
C LEU A 40 -9.04 0.55 -5.54
N PRO A 41 -9.85 -0.32 -6.17
CA PRO A 41 -11.20 0.06 -6.63
C PRO A 41 -12.14 0.43 -5.47
N ALA A 42 -11.99 -0.23 -4.33
CA ALA A 42 -12.80 0.03 -3.14
C ALA A 42 -12.49 1.40 -2.51
N ILE A 43 -11.21 1.78 -2.41
CA ILE A 43 -10.78 3.10 -1.91
C ILE A 43 -11.31 4.20 -2.82
N ALA A 44 -11.23 4.02 -4.15
CA ALA A 44 -11.82 4.95 -5.11
C ALA A 44 -13.34 5.08 -4.94
N ALA A 45 -14.06 3.97 -4.75
CA ALA A 45 -15.52 3.98 -4.54
C ALA A 45 -15.95 4.65 -3.23
N ILE A 46 -15.17 4.49 -2.15
CA ILE A 46 -15.50 5.03 -0.83
C ILE A 46 -15.18 6.53 -0.71
N SER A 47 -14.33 7.08 -1.58
CA SER A 47 -13.94 8.51 -1.57
C SER A 47 -15.09 9.52 -1.82
N GLY A 48 -16.32 9.05 -2.09
CA GLY A 48 -17.51 9.90 -2.21
C GLY A 48 -17.67 10.56 -3.57
N VAL A 49 -16.72 10.37 -4.50
CA VAL A 49 -16.74 10.94 -5.85
C VAL A 49 -17.47 10.02 -6.84
N ALA A 50 -18.65 9.54 -6.47
CA ALA A 50 -19.45 8.63 -7.29
C ALA A 50 -20.18 9.39 -8.42
N THR A 51 -19.42 9.89 -9.40
CA THR A 51 -19.97 10.53 -10.60
C THR A 51 -19.79 9.64 -11.84
N PRO A 52 -20.68 9.72 -12.85
CA PRO A 52 -20.51 8.98 -14.09
C PRO A 52 -19.15 9.24 -14.77
N LEU A 53 -18.68 10.49 -14.70
CA LEU A 53 -17.38 10.88 -15.25
C LEU A 53 -16.21 10.22 -14.49
N ALA A 54 -16.28 10.17 -13.15
CA ALA A 54 -15.30 9.45 -12.34
C ALA A 54 -15.30 7.95 -12.65
N GLY A 55 -16.48 7.36 -12.91
CA GLY A 55 -16.60 5.97 -13.35
C GLY A 55 -15.90 5.69 -14.68
N LEU A 56 -16.03 6.59 -15.66
CA LEU A 56 -15.33 6.50 -16.95
C LEU A 56 -13.82 6.64 -16.79
N ALA A 57 -13.35 7.57 -15.96
CA ALA A 57 -11.93 7.74 -15.66
C ALA A 57 -11.33 6.51 -14.97
N ALA A 58 -12.06 5.92 -14.01
CA ALA A 58 -11.66 4.68 -13.35
C ALA A 58 -11.59 3.50 -14.33
N TYR A 59 -12.58 3.37 -15.23
CA TYR A 59 -12.58 2.33 -16.27
C TYR A 59 -11.40 2.48 -17.24
N ALA A 60 -11.09 3.71 -17.67
CA ALA A 60 -9.95 3.99 -18.53
C ALA A 60 -8.62 3.65 -17.81
N LEU A 61 -8.50 3.98 -16.52
CA LEU A 61 -7.36 3.62 -15.70
C LEU A 61 -7.20 2.09 -15.60
N MET A 62 -8.27 1.35 -15.31
CA MET A 62 -8.25 -0.12 -15.24
C MET A 62 -7.85 -0.78 -16.57
N LYS A 63 -8.19 -0.16 -17.71
CA LYS A 63 -7.88 -0.70 -19.04
C LYS A 63 -6.41 -0.49 -19.45
N ILE A 64 -5.74 0.52 -18.88
CA ILE A 64 -4.38 0.94 -19.28
C ILE A 64 -3.34 0.50 -18.25
N VAL A 65 -3.72 0.31 -16.98
CA VAL A 65 -2.79 0.01 -15.90
C VAL A 65 -2.45 -1.49 -15.89
N PRO A 66 -1.18 -1.88 -16.14
CA PRO A 66 -0.71 -3.22 -15.81
C PRO A 66 -0.85 -3.41 -14.30
N ILE A 67 -1.34 -4.58 -13.88
CA ILE A 67 -1.66 -4.89 -12.47
C ILE A 67 -0.50 -4.44 -11.59
N VAL A 68 -0.84 -3.49 -10.75
CA VAL A 68 0.08 -2.74 -9.90
C VAL A 68 0.66 -3.64 -8.81
N ASN A 69 1.96 -3.45 -8.52
CA ASN A 69 2.74 -4.24 -7.58
C ASN A 69 2.09 -4.39 -6.20
N GLU A 70 2.45 -5.42 -5.44
CA GLU A 70 1.78 -5.88 -4.22
C GLU A 70 1.74 -4.91 -3.02
N ASP A 71 2.41 -3.77 -3.09
CA ASP A 71 2.80 -3.00 -1.90
C ASP A 71 2.33 -1.52 -1.94
N LEU A 72 1.24 -1.21 -2.65
CA LEU A 72 0.80 0.18 -2.94
C LEU A 72 0.20 0.95 -1.76
N VAL A 73 -0.23 0.24 -0.73
CA VAL A 73 -1.05 0.78 0.35
C VAL A 73 -0.47 0.25 1.64
N THR A 74 0.14 1.12 2.45
CA THR A 74 0.61 0.74 3.79
C THR A 74 -0.08 1.61 4.83
N TYR A 75 -0.83 0.97 5.72
CA TYR A 75 -1.40 1.61 6.90
C TYR A 75 -0.37 1.62 8.03
N ARG A 76 -0.29 2.74 8.74
CA ARG A 76 0.63 2.89 9.88
C ARG A 76 -0.15 3.04 11.17
N TYR A 77 0.28 2.29 12.18
CA TYR A 77 -0.25 2.36 13.53
C TYR A 77 0.88 2.56 14.53
N GLU A 78 0.63 3.38 15.54
CA GLU A 78 1.41 3.38 16.78
C GLU A 78 0.62 2.67 17.86
N VAL A 79 1.26 1.72 18.54
CA VAL A 79 0.69 0.97 19.65
C VAL A 79 1.51 1.29 20.89
N THR A 80 0.88 1.93 21.86
CA THR A 80 1.50 2.32 23.12
C THR A 80 0.71 1.78 24.31
N GLY A 81 1.23 1.90 25.53
CA GLY A 81 0.50 1.52 26.74
C GLY A 81 0.82 0.10 27.18
N THR A 82 -0.17 -0.65 27.64
CA THR A 82 0.08 -1.99 28.22
C THR A 82 -0.52 -3.10 27.38
N PHE A 83 -0.15 -4.35 27.65
CA PHE A 83 -0.74 -5.50 26.96
C PHE A 83 -2.25 -5.67 27.24
N GLN A 84 -2.73 -5.20 28.39
CA GLN A 84 -4.15 -5.26 28.76
C GLN A 84 -4.95 -4.06 28.27
N ASP A 85 -4.30 -2.91 28.13
CA ASP A 85 -4.90 -1.67 27.60
C ASP A 85 -3.96 -1.04 26.55
N PRO A 86 -3.85 -1.65 25.36
CA PRO A 86 -3.04 -1.11 24.27
C PRO A 86 -3.77 0.08 23.63
N LYS A 87 -3.08 1.21 23.53
CA LYS A 87 -3.56 2.43 22.88
C LYS A 87 -3.08 2.45 21.44
N ILE A 88 -4.02 2.32 20.50
CA ILE A 88 -3.72 2.30 19.07
C ILE A 88 -4.02 3.68 18.48
N LYS A 89 -3.02 4.29 17.86
CA LYS A 89 -3.14 5.55 17.13
C LYS A 89 -2.92 5.30 15.64
N ASP A 90 -3.97 5.51 14.85
CA ASP A 90 -3.89 5.50 13.39
C ASP A 90 -3.06 6.70 12.90
N LYS A 91 -2.03 6.43 12.10
CA LYS A 91 -1.15 7.43 11.47
C LYS A 91 -1.51 7.67 10.00
N GLY A 92 -2.64 7.10 9.57
CA GLY A 92 -3.21 7.25 8.25
C GLY A 92 -2.59 6.33 7.22
N LEU A 93 -3.16 6.43 6.02
CA LEU A 93 -2.70 5.73 4.85
C LEU A 93 -1.43 6.38 4.31
N ASN A 94 -0.38 5.58 4.12
CA ASN A 94 0.77 5.96 3.32
C ASN A 94 0.63 5.33 1.95
N LEU A 95 0.38 6.18 0.96
CA LEU A 95 0.46 5.82 -0.43
C LEU A 95 1.91 6.06 -0.85
N GLU A 96 2.66 4.98 -1.06
CA GLU A 96 3.89 5.10 -1.84
C GLU A 96 3.45 5.64 -3.22
N PRO A 97 4.08 6.70 -3.77
CA PRO A 97 3.70 7.20 -5.08
C PRO A 97 3.78 6.04 -6.07
N LEU A 98 2.68 5.83 -6.79
CA LEU A 98 2.61 4.83 -7.85
C LEU A 98 3.75 5.14 -8.82
N ASN A 99 4.85 4.38 -8.73
CA ASN A 99 5.92 4.46 -9.71
C ASN A 99 5.39 3.78 -10.97
N LEU A 100 4.61 4.54 -11.72
CA LEU A 100 4.29 4.26 -13.11
C LEU A 100 5.63 4.22 -13.82
N GLU A 101 6.24 3.05 -13.91
CA GLU A 101 7.23 2.80 -14.93
C GLU A 101 6.53 3.11 -16.25
N GLN A 102 6.70 4.34 -16.72
CA GLN A 102 6.28 4.74 -18.05
C GLN A 102 6.97 3.75 -18.99
N PRO A 103 6.23 3.11 -19.91
CA PRO A 103 6.80 2.12 -20.80
C PRO A 103 8.06 2.71 -21.41
N SER A 104 9.19 2.04 -21.12
CA SER A 104 10.49 2.39 -21.65
C SER A 104 10.31 2.73 -23.12
N LYS A 105 10.62 3.98 -23.49
CA LYS A 105 10.63 4.43 -24.88
C LYS A 105 11.57 3.49 -25.62
N GLY A 106 10.99 2.44 -26.21
CA GLY A 106 11.70 1.42 -26.93
C GLY A 106 12.57 2.12 -27.95
N LYS A 107 13.87 1.84 -27.90
CA LYS A 107 14.80 2.22 -28.95
C LYS A 107 14.16 1.83 -30.28
N THR A 108 13.83 2.82 -31.11
CA THR A 108 13.56 2.62 -32.53
C THR A 108 14.88 2.16 -33.16
N ASN A 109 15.10 0.85 -33.13
CA ASN A 109 16.10 0.24 -33.99
C ASN A 109 15.45 0.14 -35.37
N SER A 110 16.15 0.71 -36.36
CA SER A 110 15.96 0.70 -37.80
C SER A 110 15.00 -0.36 -38.34
N ILE A 111 14.13 -0.01 -39.29
CA ILE A 111 14.20 -0.39 -40.73
C ILE A 111 13.22 0.52 -41.49
N LEU A 112 13.71 1.55 -42.18
CA LEU A 112 13.02 2.09 -43.36
C LEU A 112 14.05 2.70 -44.31
N ASP A 113 15.00 1.86 -44.71
CA ASP A 113 15.78 2.00 -45.93
C ASP A 113 15.61 0.68 -46.69
N MET A 114 14.46 0.49 -47.36
CA MET A 114 14.39 -0.32 -48.58
C MET A 114 13.08 -0.06 -49.33
N GLU A 115 13.25 0.58 -50.49
CA GLU A 115 12.35 0.75 -51.65
C GLU A 115 11.24 1.81 -51.61
#